data_AF-A0A1V4H1Y4-F1
#
_entry.id   AF-A0A1V4H1Y4-F1
#
_cell.length_a   1.000
_cell.length_b   1.000
_cell.length_c   1.000
_cell.angle_alpha   90.00
_cell.angle_beta   90.00
_cell.angle_gamma   90.00
#
_symmetry.space_group_name_H-M   'P 1'
#
loop_
_entity.id
_entity.type
_entity.pdbx_description
1 polymer ?
#
loop_
_entity_poly.entity_id
_entity_poly.type
_entity_poly.pdbx_seq_one_letter_code
_entity_poly.pdbx_strand_id
1 'polypeptide(L)'
;MSGGYADDDGVTLWEYSATFRKLVYVAVALFCVIGYGFRVSYTVQKQQAHLDYIRQQQQAAQQAHQAQQNTANQANTPQQRPASMINSRMLDSFPSASQRVGERLNPDNLVPASGFDMYFFNTQDPYTVVHKENVANIALKFSSMNFHNIPTDFFGAYWVGTVFVPVEGEYFIKASASHASIRAIIDGRVIGKDEQHGTIGNRVYLQKGVYTLEIEYKNATPNTNMHVFFGQHSQIYKKEALANIIAGMGIDSSTPLQVVAIPSAKNPKKTIAVHSSIAEPYVLMLFASAGTLWQVHGIPPKAIIYNADNQVQSVGTPYLIRSNFYLSGNDLSDEVYCACTEGGFYCPDYKDLGETVAMFKEWTGLNLAGGKSDSDADVIFLPDVVVTKNMVDRQRQNHANQQQSCATTKTIAPVMPTTPTTPSPANMSMDNITPIYVEH
;
A
#
# COMPACT_ATOMS: atom_id res chain seq x y z
N MET A 1 79.15 -9.82 28.02
CA MET A 1 79.11 -9.61 26.56
C MET A 1 77.67 -9.74 26.13
N SER A 2 77.12 -8.64 25.64
CA SER A 2 75.74 -8.44 25.21
C SER A 2 75.48 -8.95 23.81
N GLY A 3 74.22 -9.29 23.54
CA GLY A 3 73.65 -9.50 22.21
C GLY A 3 72.59 -10.60 22.31
N GLY A 4 71.31 -10.40 22.04
CA GLY A 4 70.63 -9.34 21.30
C GLY A 4 69.50 -10.03 20.54
N TYR A 5 68.30 -10.04 21.11
CA TYR A 5 67.05 -10.32 20.41
C TYR A 5 66.15 -9.14 20.74
N ALA A 6 65.97 -8.25 19.76
CA ALA A 6 64.99 -7.18 19.82
C ALA A 6 63.75 -7.65 19.06
N ASP A 7 62.61 -7.52 19.74
CA ASP A 7 61.27 -7.74 19.22
C ASP A 7 61.01 -6.89 17.96
N ASP A 8 60.40 -7.53 16.97
CA ASP A 8 59.91 -6.92 15.75
C ASP A 8 58.45 -6.51 15.99
N ASP A 9 58.25 -5.34 16.60
CA ASP A 9 56.93 -4.74 16.80
C ASP A 9 56.37 -4.30 15.43
N GLY A 10 55.35 -5.02 14.97
CA GLY A 10 54.62 -4.75 13.72
C GLY A 10 53.81 -3.45 13.78
N VAL A 11 54.48 -2.31 13.67
CA VAL A 11 53.83 -1.00 13.56
C VAL A 11 53.23 -0.84 12.18
N THR A 12 51.90 -0.67 12.10
CA THR A 12 51.21 -0.57 10.81
C THR A 12 51.34 0.84 10.21
N LEU A 13 51.37 0.94 8.87
CA LEU A 13 51.38 2.21 8.11
C LEU A 13 50.27 3.20 8.52
N TRP A 14 49.20 2.68 9.12
CA TRP A 14 48.08 3.44 9.66
C TRP A 14 48.45 4.33 10.86
N GLU A 15 49.38 3.89 11.70
CA GLU A 15 49.71 4.56 12.96
C GLU A 15 50.67 5.75 12.73
N TYR A 16 51.64 5.58 11.83
CA TYR A 16 52.71 6.56 11.60
C TYR A 16 52.39 7.64 10.55
N SER A 17 51.57 7.32 9.55
CA SER A 17 51.38 8.22 8.41
C SER A 17 50.01 8.91 8.45
N ALA A 18 50.01 10.16 8.90
CA ALA A 18 48.85 11.04 8.79
C ALA A 18 48.38 11.21 7.33
N THR A 19 49.32 11.17 6.38
CA THR A 19 49.04 11.24 4.94
C THR A 19 48.33 9.98 4.46
N PHE A 20 48.73 8.80 4.93
CA PHE A 20 48.07 7.53 4.61
C PHE A 20 46.64 7.47 5.17
N ARG A 21 46.42 7.90 6.42
CA ARG A 21 45.06 8.02 6.99
C ARG A 21 44.17 8.94 6.18
N LYS A 22 44.68 10.11 5.78
CA LYS A 22 43.94 11.05 4.91
C LYS A 22 43.56 10.41 3.57
N LEU A 23 44.49 9.69 2.93
CA LEU A 23 44.21 8.99 1.67
C LEU A 23 43.13 7.92 1.82
N VAL A 24 43.17 7.13 2.89
CA VAL A 24 42.14 6.10 3.14
C VAL A 24 40.78 6.73 3.43
N TYR A 25 40.71 7.80 4.23
CA TYR A 25 39.43 8.50 4.47
C TYR A 25 38.86 9.12 3.19
N VAL A 26 39.72 9.70 2.35
CA VAL A 26 39.30 10.22 1.03
C VAL A 26 38.79 9.08 0.15
N ALA A 27 39.45 7.93 0.13
CA ALA A 27 39.01 6.77 -0.64
C ALA A 27 37.65 6.22 -0.16
N VAL A 28 37.46 6.06 1.15
CA VAL A 28 36.17 5.61 1.73
C VAL A 28 35.06 6.62 1.44
N ALA A 29 35.31 7.92 1.59
CA ALA A 29 34.34 8.96 1.25
C ALA A 29 33.97 8.91 -0.23
N LEU A 30 34.93 8.69 -1.13
CA LEU A 30 34.69 8.53 -2.57
C LEU A 30 33.82 7.30 -2.87
N PHE A 31 34.10 6.16 -2.22
CA PHE A 31 33.28 4.95 -2.36
C PHE A 31 31.84 5.17 -1.85
N CYS A 32 31.65 5.88 -0.74
CA CYS A 32 30.32 6.21 -0.23
C CYS A 32 29.56 7.15 -1.20
N VAL A 33 30.22 8.17 -1.75
CA VAL A 33 29.61 9.10 -2.72
C VAL A 33 29.25 8.39 -4.02
N ILE A 34 30.14 7.53 -4.53
CA ILE A 34 29.88 6.72 -5.73
C ILE A 34 28.73 5.73 -5.47
N GLY A 35 28.74 5.01 -4.35
CA GLY A 35 27.68 4.07 -3.98
C GLY A 35 26.32 4.75 -3.82
N TYR A 36 26.29 5.93 -3.17
CA TYR A 36 25.09 6.75 -3.07
C TYR A 36 24.63 7.26 -4.44
N GLY A 37 25.56 7.73 -5.29
CA GLY A 37 25.29 8.18 -6.65
C GLY A 37 24.70 7.08 -7.54
N PHE A 38 25.19 5.84 -7.43
CA PHE A 38 24.61 4.68 -8.11
C PHE A 38 23.21 4.34 -7.58
N ARG A 39 23.00 4.37 -6.26
CA ARG A 39 21.68 4.09 -5.66
C ARG A 39 20.64 5.15 -6.09
N VAL A 40 21.02 6.43 -6.08
CA VAL A 40 20.17 7.53 -6.53
C VAL A 40 19.92 7.42 -8.03
N SER A 41 20.95 7.22 -8.86
CA SER A 41 20.78 7.04 -10.31
C SER A 41 19.88 5.86 -10.65
N TYR A 42 20.06 4.71 -9.98
CA TYR A 42 19.19 3.54 -10.16
C TYR A 42 17.73 3.83 -9.80
N THR A 43 17.51 4.58 -8.71
CA THR A 43 16.16 4.96 -8.26
C THR A 43 15.52 5.97 -9.22
N VAL A 44 16.28 6.97 -9.67
CA VAL A 44 15.84 7.98 -10.63
C VAL A 44 15.56 7.36 -12.00
N GLN A 45 16.40 6.43 -12.47
CA GLN A 45 16.21 5.76 -13.75
C GLN A 45 14.94 4.87 -13.75
N LYS A 46 14.64 4.23 -12.61
CA LYS A 46 13.37 3.51 -12.40
C LYS A 46 12.16 4.44 -12.36
N GLN A 47 12.27 5.58 -11.68
CA GLN A 47 11.20 6.59 -11.67
C GLN A 47 10.98 7.23 -13.04
N GLN A 48 12.03 7.40 -13.84
CA GLN A 48 11.91 7.94 -15.19
C GLN A 48 11.17 6.96 -16.13
N ALA A 49 11.51 5.67 -16.08
CA ALA A 49 10.80 4.63 -16.82
C ALA A 49 9.30 4.55 -16.42
N HIS A 50 9.01 4.76 -15.13
CA HIS A 50 7.64 4.86 -14.62
C HIS A 50 6.88 6.04 -15.25
N LEU A 51 7.50 7.22 -15.27
CA LEU A 51 6.90 8.44 -15.82
C LEU A 51 6.71 8.36 -17.35
N ASP A 52 7.67 7.77 -18.06
CA ASP A 52 7.58 7.60 -19.52
C ASP A 52 6.48 6.59 -19.90
N TYR A 53 6.32 5.53 -19.11
CA TYR A 53 5.23 4.57 -19.26
C TYR A 53 3.85 5.17 -18.96
N ILE A 54 3.72 5.99 -17.90
CA ILE A 54 2.49 6.74 -17.60
C ILE A 54 2.13 7.65 -18.79
N ARG A 55 3.12 8.38 -19.34
CA ARG A 55 2.92 9.23 -20.52
C ARG A 55 2.43 8.43 -21.73
N GLN A 56 3.00 7.25 -21.97
CA GLN A 56 2.59 6.38 -23.07
C GLN A 56 1.16 5.85 -22.89
N GLN A 57 0.75 5.53 -21.66
CA GLN A 57 -0.63 5.16 -21.34
C GLN A 57 -1.62 6.31 -21.53
N GLN A 58 -1.27 7.52 -21.08
CA GLN A 58 -2.11 8.70 -21.29
C GLN A 58 -2.32 8.97 -22.79
N GLN A 59 -1.28 8.80 -23.60
CA GLN A 59 -1.38 8.93 -25.05
C GLN A 59 -2.24 7.83 -25.68
N ALA A 60 -2.08 6.56 -25.27
CA ALA A 60 -2.90 5.46 -25.77
C ALA A 60 -4.38 5.60 -25.37
N ALA A 61 -4.66 6.06 -24.15
CA ALA A 61 -6.02 6.33 -23.68
C ALA A 61 -6.66 7.50 -24.44
N GLN A 62 -5.91 8.58 -24.70
CA GLN A 62 -6.38 9.71 -25.51
C GLN A 62 -6.66 9.28 -26.97
N GLN A 63 -5.80 8.45 -27.56
CA GLN A 63 -6.00 7.91 -28.90
C GLN A 63 -7.21 6.97 -28.97
N ALA A 64 -7.43 6.13 -27.96
CA ALA A 64 -8.63 5.31 -27.86
C ALA A 64 -9.90 6.18 -27.73
N HIS A 65 -9.83 7.28 -26.97
CA HIS A 65 -10.94 8.22 -26.82
C HIS A 65 -11.29 8.95 -28.12
N GLN A 66 -10.28 9.34 -28.91
CA GLN A 66 -10.46 9.95 -30.23
C GLN A 66 -10.97 8.95 -31.27
N ALA A 67 -10.45 7.72 -31.28
CA ALA A 67 -10.91 6.67 -32.17
C ALA A 67 -12.39 6.33 -31.94
N GLN A 68 -12.87 6.40 -30.69
CA GLN A 68 -14.26 6.10 -30.35
C GLN A 68 -15.23 7.26 -30.61
N GLN A 69 -14.80 8.52 -30.52
CA GLN A 69 -15.61 9.66 -30.99
C GLN A 69 -15.92 9.55 -32.49
N ASN A 70 -14.99 8.98 -33.27
CA ASN A 70 -15.21 8.74 -34.70
C ASN A 70 -16.19 7.57 -34.96
N THR A 71 -16.21 6.53 -34.11
CA THR A 71 -17.13 5.39 -34.23
C THR A 71 -18.55 5.68 -33.71
N ALA A 72 -18.69 6.58 -32.74
CA ALA A 72 -20.00 7.00 -32.19
C ALA A 72 -20.88 7.71 -33.23
N ASN A 73 -20.31 8.22 -34.31
CA ASN A 73 -21.06 8.81 -35.42
C ASN A 73 -21.70 7.78 -36.38
N GLN A 74 -21.59 6.46 -36.13
CA GLN A 74 -22.02 5.43 -37.08
C GLN A 74 -22.87 4.25 -36.55
N ALA A 75 -23.32 4.22 -35.29
CA ALA A 75 -24.08 3.07 -34.79
C ALA A 75 -25.47 3.43 -34.22
N ASN A 76 -26.49 3.33 -35.06
CA ASN A 76 -27.90 3.23 -34.66
C ASN A 76 -28.43 1.83 -35.02
N THR A 77 -28.48 0.89 -34.06
CA THR A 77 -29.42 -0.23 -34.14
C THR A 77 -29.73 -0.77 -32.73
N PRO A 78 -31.01 -0.83 -32.30
CA PRO A 78 -31.38 -1.36 -30.98
C PRO A 78 -31.54 -2.88 -31.04
N GLN A 79 -30.85 -3.62 -30.17
CA GLN A 79 -31.02 -5.06 -30.00
C GLN A 79 -31.80 -5.35 -28.71
N GLN A 80 -32.84 -6.20 -28.83
CA GLN A 80 -33.87 -6.46 -27.82
C GLN A 80 -33.37 -7.29 -26.62
N ARG A 81 -33.95 -6.98 -25.46
CA ARG A 81 -33.50 -7.27 -24.09
C ARG A 81 -34.24 -8.48 -23.48
N PRO A 82 -33.59 -9.40 -22.74
CA PRO A 82 -34.27 -10.28 -21.80
C PRO A 82 -34.58 -9.51 -20.51
N ALA A 83 -35.87 -9.30 -20.22
CA ALA A 83 -36.35 -8.69 -18.99
C ALA A 83 -36.39 -9.74 -17.87
N SER A 84 -35.30 -9.89 -17.11
CA SER A 84 -35.30 -10.64 -15.86
C SER A 84 -34.08 -10.25 -15.02
N MET A 85 -34.33 -9.74 -13.80
CA MET A 85 -33.36 -9.34 -12.75
C MET A 85 -32.79 -7.91 -12.77
N ILE A 86 -33.59 -6.87 -12.98
CA ILE A 86 -33.20 -5.49 -12.61
C ILE A 86 -33.83 -5.13 -11.25
N ASN A 87 -33.07 -5.30 -10.16
CA ASN A 87 -33.44 -4.77 -8.83
C ASN A 87 -32.87 -3.35 -8.57
N SER A 88 -32.09 -2.81 -9.50
CA SER A 88 -31.51 -1.46 -9.43
C SER A 88 -32.37 -0.42 -10.13
N ARG A 89 -32.28 0.82 -9.62
CA ARG A 89 -32.93 1.98 -10.22
C ARG A 89 -32.13 2.49 -11.41
N MET A 90 -32.82 2.89 -12.48
CA MET A 90 -32.21 3.60 -13.62
C MET A 90 -31.67 4.97 -13.19
N LEU A 91 -30.59 5.44 -13.80
CA LEU A 91 -29.95 6.72 -13.47
C LEU A 91 -30.93 7.91 -13.41
N ASP A 92 -31.81 8.04 -14.40
CA ASP A 92 -32.77 9.17 -14.47
C ASP A 92 -33.86 9.16 -13.39
N SER A 93 -34.02 8.06 -12.65
CA SER A 93 -34.96 8.00 -11.54
C SER A 93 -34.39 8.59 -10.24
N PHE A 94 -33.09 8.90 -10.21
CA PHE A 94 -32.46 9.57 -9.08
C PHE A 94 -32.70 11.09 -9.15
N PRO A 95 -32.83 11.77 -8.00
CA PRO A 95 -33.08 13.20 -7.98
C PRO A 95 -31.91 13.98 -8.57
N SER A 96 -32.20 15.07 -9.27
CA SER A 96 -31.17 16.02 -9.70
C SER A 96 -30.44 16.61 -8.50
N ALA A 97 -29.13 16.74 -8.62
CA ALA A 97 -28.31 17.42 -7.65
C ALA A 97 -28.56 18.93 -7.74
N SER A 98 -28.89 19.55 -6.61
CA SER A 98 -28.94 20.99 -6.45
C SER A 98 -27.76 21.48 -5.60
N GLN A 99 -27.38 22.75 -5.79
CA GLN A 99 -26.35 23.44 -5.01
C GLN A 99 -25.02 22.69 -5.02
N ARG A 100 -24.60 22.19 -6.18
CA ARG A 100 -23.38 21.38 -6.30
C ARG A 100 -22.15 22.17 -5.87
N VAL A 101 -21.22 21.49 -5.23
CA VAL A 101 -19.89 22.06 -4.97
C VAL A 101 -19.19 22.35 -6.30
N GLY A 102 -19.37 21.47 -7.30
CA GLY A 102 -18.90 21.67 -8.66
C GLY A 102 -19.37 22.97 -9.31
N GLU A 103 -20.62 23.39 -9.10
CA GLU A 103 -21.13 24.67 -9.64
C GLU A 103 -20.37 25.89 -9.12
N ARG A 104 -19.72 25.78 -7.94
CA ARG A 104 -18.92 26.85 -7.35
C ARG A 104 -17.43 26.71 -7.68
N LEU A 105 -16.88 25.51 -7.53
CA LEU A 105 -15.43 25.28 -7.63
C LEU A 105 -14.97 24.90 -9.04
N ASN A 106 -15.89 24.48 -9.91
CA ASN A 106 -15.65 24.09 -11.30
C ASN A 106 -16.79 24.63 -12.21
N PRO A 107 -16.96 25.97 -12.30
CA PRO A 107 -18.11 26.58 -12.98
C PRO A 107 -18.17 26.26 -14.49
N ASP A 108 -17.02 26.01 -15.10
CA ASP A 108 -16.89 25.64 -16.52
C ASP A 108 -17.21 24.15 -16.77
N ASN A 109 -17.53 23.38 -15.71
CA ASN A 109 -17.78 21.94 -15.74
C ASN A 109 -16.66 21.16 -16.45
N LEU A 110 -15.40 21.54 -16.22
CA LEU A 110 -14.25 20.84 -16.80
C LEU A 110 -14.10 19.48 -16.13
N VAL A 111 -14.04 18.43 -16.94
CA VAL A 111 -13.77 17.07 -16.48
C VAL A 111 -12.42 16.64 -17.04
N PRO A 112 -11.49 16.13 -16.22
CA PRO A 112 -10.19 15.72 -16.71
C PRO A 112 -10.31 14.51 -17.65
N ALA A 113 -9.36 14.42 -18.59
CA ALA A 113 -9.29 13.29 -19.54
C ALA A 113 -8.92 11.95 -18.87
N SER A 114 -8.30 12.00 -17.68
CA SER A 114 -7.95 10.82 -16.89
C SER A 114 -7.97 11.15 -15.40
N GLY A 115 -8.30 10.16 -14.58
CA GLY A 115 -8.37 10.33 -13.13
C GLY A 115 -9.49 11.30 -12.73
N PHE A 116 -9.23 12.02 -11.64
CA PHE A 116 -10.15 12.97 -11.03
C PHE A 116 -9.41 14.25 -10.69
N ASP A 117 -10.00 15.38 -11.04
CA ASP A 117 -9.57 16.66 -10.51
C ASP A 117 -10.14 16.77 -9.11
N MET A 118 -9.27 16.94 -8.13
CA MET A 118 -9.58 17.07 -6.72
C MET A 118 -9.36 18.52 -6.30
N TYR A 119 -10.43 19.16 -5.85
CA TYR A 119 -10.46 20.53 -5.37
C TYR A 119 -10.54 20.52 -3.84
N PHE A 120 -9.68 21.30 -3.21
CA PHE A 120 -9.63 21.49 -1.77
C PHE A 120 -10.21 22.85 -1.42
N PHE A 121 -11.06 22.89 -0.40
CA PHE A 121 -11.67 24.14 0.04
C PHE A 121 -11.89 24.15 1.55
N ASN A 122 -11.91 25.34 2.13
CA ASN A 122 -12.30 25.53 3.52
C ASN A 122 -13.83 25.67 3.58
N THR A 123 -14.52 24.87 4.39
CA THR A 123 -15.99 24.93 4.49
C THR A 123 -16.51 26.25 5.07
N GLN A 124 -15.66 27.02 5.75
CA GLN A 124 -15.97 28.38 6.23
C GLN A 124 -15.87 29.45 5.13
N ASP A 125 -15.08 29.18 4.08
CA ASP A 125 -15.03 29.98 2.86
C ASP A 125 -15.22 29.07 1.63
N PRO A 126 -16.46 28.57 1.40
CA PRO A 126 -16.71 27.46 0.48
C PRO A 126 -16.69 27.87 -1.01
N TYR A 127 -16.32 29.11 -1.32
CA TYR A 127 -16.24 29.65 -2.69
C TYR A 127 -14.79 29.72 -3.20
N THR A 128 -13.81 29.55 -2.32
CA THR A 128 -12.40 29.67 -2.67
C THR A 128 -11.77 28.28 -2.81
N VAL A 129 -11.16 28.02 -3.97
CA VAL A 129 -10.29 26.86 -4.16
C VAL A 129 -8.96 27.14 -3.47
N VAL A 130 -8.64 26.38 -2.44
CA VAL A 130 -7.36 26.49 -1.70
C VAL A 130 -6.25 25.74 -2.44
N HIS A 131 -6.58 24.58 -2.99
CA HIS A 131 -5.66 23.78 -3.78
C HIS A 131 -6.43 22.96 -4.82
N LYS A 132 -5.75 22.56 -5.90
CA LYS A 132 -6.29 21.67 -6.93
C LYS A 132 -5.17 20.75 -7.40
N GLU A 133 -5.48 19.47 -7.54
CA GLU A 133 -4.58 18.48 -8.15
C GLU A 133 -5.36 17.42 -8.93
N ASN A 134 -4.68 16.65 -9.77
CA ASN A 134 -5.27 15.51 -10.46
C ASN A 134 -4.82 14.21 -9.79
N VAL A 135 -5.77 13.32 -9.46
CA VAL A 135 -5.53 12.06 -8.74
C VAL A 135 -6.13 10.88 -9.47
N ALA A 136 -5.53 9.71 -9.36
CA ALA A 136 -6.05 8.48 -9.98
C ALA A 136 -7.22 7.85 -9.22
N ASN A 137 -7.31 8.10 -7.91
CA ASN A 137 -8.23 7.43 -6.99
C ASN A 137 -9.05 8.46 -6.18
N ILE A 138 -10.31 8.11 -5.89
CA ILE A 138 -11.14 8.86 -4.95
C ILE A 138 -10.91 8.29 -3.56
N ALA A 139 -9.78 8.66 -2.97
CA ALA A 139 -9.44 8.31 -1.61
C ALA A 139 -8.62 9.42 -0.96
N LEU A 140 -8.75 9.52 0.36
CA LEU A 140 -7.97 10.45 1.15
C LEU A 140 -7.69 9.87 2.53
N LYS A 141 -6.42 9.87 2.92
CA LYS A 141 -5.94 9.47 4.24
C LYS A 141 -4.94 10.49 4.75
N PHE A 142 -5.21 11.12 5.88
CA PHE A 142 -4.25 11.93 6.60
C PHE A 142 -4.61 12.01 8.09
N SER A 143 -3.57 12.17 8.91
CA SER A 143 -3.67 12.33 10.36
C SER A 143 -2.91 13.61 10.73
N SER A 144 -3.57 14.76 10.58
CA SER A 144 -3.00 16.08 10.82
C SER A 144 -4.10 17.04 11.24
N MET A 145 -3.78 18.03 12.08
CA MET A 145 -4.70 19.12 12.43
C MET A 145 -4.90 20.12 11.29
N ASN A 146 -4.06 20.03 10.26
CA ASN A 146 -4.11 20.90 9.09
C ASN A 146 -3.69 20.14 7.82
N PHE A 147 -4.39 20.36 6.71
CA PHE A 147 -4.04 19.83 5.39
C PHE A 147 -4.17 20.93 4.34
N HIS A 148 -3.09 21.24 3.61
CA HIS A 148 -2.98 22.40 2.70
C HIS A 148 -3.41 23.75 3.32
N ASN A 149 -3.01 24.02 4.57
CA ASN A 149 -3.40 25.22 5.32
C ASN A 149 -4.89 25.30 5.67
N ILE A 150 -5.65 24.22 5.53
CA ILE A 150 -7.05 24.13 5.95
C ILE A 150 -7.12 23.39 7.29
N PRO A 151 -7.70 23.98 8.34
CA PRO A 151 -7.99 23.27 9.58
C PRO A 151 -8.87 22.05 9.30
N THR A 152 -8.53 20.91 9.89
CA THR A 152 -9.13 19.63 9.53
C THR A 152 -10.65 19.58 9.73
N ASP A 153 -11.19 20.26 10.75
CA ASP A 153 -12.64 20.32 11.01
C ASP A 153 -13.42 21.14 9.95
N PHE A 154 -12.71 21.96 9.17
CA PHE A 154 -13.29 22.75 8.08
C PHE A 154 -12.82 22.26 6.70
N PHE A 155 -12.25 21.06 6.65
CA PHE A 155 -11.74 20.52 5.41
C PHE A 155 -12.88 20.02 4.51
N GLY A 156 -12.96 20.59 3.31
CA GLY A 156 -13.81 20.14 2.23
C GLY A 156 -13.01 19.67 1.02
N ALA A 157 -13.52 18.64 0.35
CA ALA A 157 -12.97 18.16 -0.91
C ALA A 157 -14.06 17.86 -1.94
N TYR A 158 -13.74 18.11 -3.20
CA TYR A 158 -14.59 17.80 -4.34
C TYR A 158 -13.77 17.09 -5.41
N TRP A 159 -14.24 15.93 -5.85
CA TRP A 159 -13.66 15.19 -6.96
C TRP A 159 -14.60 15.24 -8.15
N VAL A 160 -14.05 15.43 -9.34
CA VAL A 160 -14.77 15.29 -10.62
C VAL A 160 -13.91 14.56 -11.63
N GLY A 161 -14.49 13.58 -12.30
CA GLY A 161 -13.77 12.77 -13.28
C GLY A 161 -14.73 11.98 -14.17
N THR A 162 -14.15 11.34 -15.17
CA THR A 162 -14.89 10.51 -16.11
C THR A 162 -14.82 9.06 -15.68
N VAL A 163 -15.95 8.36 -15.67
CA VAL A 163 -16.01 6.90 -15.49
C VAL A 163 -16.62 6.23 -16.72
N PHE A 164 -16.04 5.10 -17.10
CA PHE A 164 -16.48 4.31 -18.25
C PHE A 164 -17.29 3.10 -17.81
N VAL A 165 -18.45 2.92 -18.43
CA VAL A 165 -19.32 1.76 -18.27
C VAL A 165 -19.18 0.91 -19.54
N PRO A 166 -18.32 -0.13 -19.52
CA PRO A 166 -18.03 -0.93 -20.72
C PRO A 166 -19.21 -1.81 -21.16
N VAL A 167 -20.06 -2.20 -20.22
CA VAL A 167 -21.20 -3.09 -20.41
C VAL A 167 -22.36 -2.53 -19.62
N GLU A 168 -23.56 -2.51 -20.20
CA GLU A 168 -24.74 -2.11 -19.45
C GLU A 168 -25.01 -3.07 -18.28
N GLY A 169 -25.51 -2.56 -17.16
CA GLY A 169 -25.81 -3.39 -16.00
C GLY A 169 -25.89 -2.63 -14.70
N GLU A 170 -25.93 -3.38 -13.60
CA GLU A 170 -25.91 -2.83 -12.25
C GLU A 170 -24.49 -2.45 -11.83
N TYR A 171 -24.32 -1.20 -11.41
CA TYR A 171 -23.10 -0.65 -10.84
C TYR A 171 -23.33 -0.23 -9.40
N PHE A 172 -22.27 -0.30 -8.60
CA PHE A 172 -22.27 0.10 -7.22
C PHE A 172 -21.44 1.36 -7.05
N ILE A 173 -21.95 2.25 -6.19
CA ILE A 173 -21.15 3.25 -5.53
C ILE A 173 -21.14 2.97 -4.05
N LYS A 174 -19.95 2.67 -3.52
CA LYS A 174 -19.72 2.49 -2.09
C LYS A 174 -18.79 3.57 -1.62
N ALA A 175 -19.16 4.23 -0.55
CA ALA A 175 -18.26 5.15 0.12
C ALA A 175 -18.16 4.78 1.59
N SER A 176 -16.97 4.95 2.13
CA SER A 176 -16.72 4.88 3.56
C SER A 176 -15.78 6.00 3.91
N ALA A 177 -16.25 6.86 4.80
CA ALA A 177 -15.49 7.88 5.49
C ALA A 177 -15.75 7.77 6.99
N SER A 178 -14.87 8.33 7.81
CA SER A 178 -15.05 8.39 9.26
C SER A 178 -15.67 9.74 9.62
N HIS A 179 -16.93 9.76 10.06
CA HIS A 179 -17.62 10.94 10.58
C HIS A 179 -17.50 12.16 9.65
N ALA A 180 -18.16 12.07 8.50
CA ALA A 180 -18.09 13.07 7.45
C ALA A 180 -19.41 13.17 6.69
N SER A 181 -19.63 14.30 6.02
CA SER A 181 -20.64 14.39 4.98
C SER A 181 -20.04 13.96 3.65
N ILE A 182 -20.77 13.13 2.91
CA ILE A 182 -20.43 12.73 1.56
C ILE A 182 -21.68 12.71 0.66
N ARG A 183 -21.52 13.16 -0.58
CA ARG A 183 -22.56 13.08 -1.63
C ARG A 183 -21.94 12.59 -2.93
N ALA A 184 -22.56 11.57 -3.52
CA ALA A 184 -22.12 10.99 -4.78
C ALA A 184 -23.12 11.28 -5.90
N ILE A 185 -22.61 11.78 -7.02
CA ILE A 185 -23.41 12.30 -8.13
C ILE A 185 -22.88 11.68 -9.43
N ILE A 186 -23.77 11.14 -10.26
CA ILE A 186 -23.44 10.67 -11.62
C ILE A 186 -24.30 11.46 -12.61
N ASP A 187 -23.67 12.12 -13.59
CA ASP A 187 -24.32 13.00 -14.57
C ASP A 187 -25.37 13.94 -13.94
N GLY A 188 -24.99 14.58 -12.83
CA GLY A 188 -25.88 15.50 -12.11
C GLY A 188 -27.02 14.84 -11.32
N ARG A 189 -27.06 13.50 -11.21
CA ARG A 189 -28.05 12.77 -10.39
C ARG A 189 -27.45 12.26 -9.09
N VAL A 190 -28.10 12.52 -7.95
CA VAL A 190 -27.62 12.10 -6.62
C VAL A 190 -27.89 10.61 -6.42
N ILE A 191 -26.85 9.79 -6.48
CA ILE A 191 -26.96 8.33 -6.32
C ILE A 191 -27.05 7.95 -4.84
N GLY A 192 -26.36 8.69 -3.98
CA GLY A 192 -26.37 8.51 -2.54
C GLY A 192 -25.76 9.70 -1.83
N LYS A 193 -26.18 9.91 -0.58
CA LYS A 193 -25.59 10.91 0.31
C LYS A 193 -25.72 10.45 1.76
N ASP A 194 -24.79 10.89 2.58
CA ASP A 194 -24.80 10.75 4.03
C ASP A 194 -24.21 12.04 4.61
N GLU A 195 -24.88 12.62 5.58
CA GLU A 195 -24.52 13.93 6.12
C GLU A 195 -23.70 13.83 7.42
N GLN A 196 -23.57 12.63 8.00
CA GLN A 196 -22.98 12.45 9.34
C GLN A 196 -21.96 11.32 9.42
N HIS A 197 -22.25 10.15 8.85
CA HIS A 197 -21.38 8.98 9.01
C HIS A 197 -20.44 8.77 7.84
N GLY A 198 -20.73 9.36 6.67
CA GLY A 198 -19.88 9.29 5.50
C GLY A 198 -19.97 7.94 4.78
N THR A 199 -21.12 7.28 4.85
CA THR A 199 -21.33 5.95 4.25
C THR A 199 -22.34 5.98 3.10
N ILE A 200 -21.97 5.41 1.95
CA ILE A 200 -22.87 5.19 0.80
C ILE A 200 -22.76 3.73 0.39
N GLY A 201 -23.88 3.12 -0.02
CA GLY A 201 -23.93 1.72 -0.46
C GLY A 201 -24.98 1.47 -1.53
N ASN A 202 -25.11 2.40 -2.48
CA ASN A 202 -26.23 2.44 -3.43
C ASN A 202 -25.88 1.73 -4.74
N ARG A 203 -26.92 1.24 -5.41
CA ARG A 203 -26.85 0.58 -6.72
C ARG A 203 -27.54 1.44 -7.76
N VAL A 204 -26.98 1.49 -8.96
CA VAL A 204 -27.55 2.20 -10.10
C VAL A 204 -27.40 1.33 -11.34
N TYR A 205 -28.44 1.26 -12.15
CA TYR A 205 -28.36 0.64 -13.46
C TYR A 205 -27.84 1.66 -14.47
N LEU A 206 -26.75 1.34 -15.16
CA LEU A 206 -26.10 2.20 -16.15
C LEU A 206 -26.09 1.51 -17.51
N GLN A 207 -26.32 2.31 -18.55
CA GLN A 207 -26.13 1.89 -19.94
C GLN A 207 -24.63 1.90 -20.26
N LYS A 208 -24.23 1.17 -21.31
CA LYS A 208 -22.85 1.30 -21.83
C LYS A 208 -22.59 2.75 -22.23
N GLY A 209 -21.54 3.36 -21.71
CA GLY A 209 -21.28 4.77 -21.98
C GLY A 209 -20.22 5.39 -21.09
N VAL A 210 -20.09 6.71 -21.24
CA VAL A 210 -19.17 7.55 -20.49
C VAL A 210 -20.01 8.46 -19.59
N TYR A 211 -19.67 8.50 -18.31
CA TYR A 211 -20.41 9.25 -17.31
C TYR A 211 -19.47 10.18 -16.54
N THR A 212 -19.99 11.31 -16.09
CA THR A 212 -19.31 12.17 -15.12
C THR A 212 -19.62 11.66 -13.72
N LEU A 213 -18.57 11.40 -12.93
CA LEU A 213 -18.69 11.07 -11.52
C LEU A 213 -18.17 12.24 -10.68
N GLU A 214 -19.00 12.73 -9.78
CA GLU A 214 -18.64 13.76 -8.81
C GLU A 214 -18.82 13.23 -7.39
N ILE A 215 -17.84 13.53 -6.52
CA ILE A 215 -17.91 13.24 -5.08
C ILE A 215 -17.69 14.53 -4.33
N GLU A 216 -18.61 14.86 -3.43
CA GLU A 216 -18.50 15.99 -2.52
C GLU A 216 -18.28 15.47 -1.11
N TYR A 217 -17.35 16.06 -0.39
CA TYR A 217 -16.94 15.62 0.94
C TYR A 217 -16.74 16.82 1.87
N LYS A 218 -17.18 16.66 3.11
CA LYS A 218 -16.86 17.57 4.22
C LYS A 218 -16.48 16.75 5.43
N ASN A 219 -15.30 17.01 5.95
CA ASN A 219 -14.79 16.32 7.12
C ASN A 219 -15.44 16.86 8.41
N ALA A 220 -15.51 16.03 9.44
CA ALA A 220 -15.92 16.47 10.78
C ALA A 220 -15.06 15.87 11.91
N THR A 221 -13.90 15.28 11.61
CA THR A 221 -12.96 14.76 12.63
C THR A 221 -11.50 15.05 12.33
N PRO A 222 -10.61 15.13 13.34
CA PRO A 222 -9.18 15.42 13.12
C PRO A 222 -8.41 14.42 12.27
N ASN A 223 -8.97 13.23 12.02
CA ASN A 223 -8.33 12.19 11.20
C ASN A 223 -9.23 11.87 10.01
N THR A 224 -8.71 12.02 8.80
CA THR A 224 -9.45 11.64 7.60
C THR A 224 -8.99 10.28 7.11
N ASN A 225 -9.95 9.39 6.90
CA ASN A 225 -9.79 8.17 6.14
C ASN A 225 -11.08 7.95 5.35
N MET A 226 -11.05 8.30 4.07
CA MET A 226 -12.19 8.16 3.17
C MET A 226 -11.79 7.49 1.87
N HIS A 227 -12.74 6.80 1.26
CA HIS A 227 -12.59 6.23 -0.08
C HIS A 227 -13.94 5.99 -0.72
N VAL A 228 -13.95 6.00 -2.05
CA VAL A 228 -15.12 5.65 -2.87
C VAL A 228 -14.74 4.56 -3.86
N PHE A 229 -15.51 3.47 -3.84
CA PHE A 229 -15.51 2.45 -4.87
C PHE A 229 -16.66 2.71 -5.84
N PHE A 230 -16.33 2.84 -7.12
CA PHE A 230 -17.27 2.73 -8.24
C PHE A 230 -16.90 1.53 -9.10
N GLY A 231 -17.87 0.68 -9.44
CA GLY A 231 -17.63 -0.46 -10.31
C GLY A 231 -18.85 -1.33 -10.53
N GLN A 232 -18.78 -2.22 -11.52
CA GLN A 232 -19.86 -3.14 -11.83
C GLN A 232 -20.16 -4.04 -10.64
N HIS A 233 -21.43 -4.36 -10.43
CA HIS A 233 -21.80 -5.41 -9.49
C HIS A 233 -21.20 -6.73 -9.96
N SER A 234 -20.42 -7.35 -9.09
CA SER A 234 -19.83 -8.65 -9.37
C SER A 234 -19.85 -9.49 -8.11
N GLN A 235 -19.80 -10.80 -8.30
CA GLN A 235 -19.68 -11.75 -7.20
C GLN A 235 -18.42 -11.46 -6.38
N ILE A 236 -18.55 -11.57 -5.07
CA ILE A 236 -17.43 -11.56 -4.13
C ILE A 236 -17.23 -13.00 -3.65
N TYR A 237 -16.02 -13.51 -3.82
CA TYR A 237 -15.67 -14.90 -3.53
C TYR A 237 -15.01 -15.05 -2.17
N LYS A 238 -15.29 -16.17 -1.51
CA LYS A 238 -14.58 -16.61 -0.30
C LYS A 238 -13.34 -17.42 -0.70
N LYS A 239 -12.40 -17.57 0.23
CA LYS A 239 -11.13 -18.30 0.01
C LYS A 239 -11.37 -19.75 -0.43
N GLU A 240 -12.41 -20.41 0.06
CA GLU A 240 -12.72 -21.82 -0.24
C GLU A 240 -13.16 -22.05 -1.69
N ALA A 241 -13.62 -21.00 -2.37
CA ALA A 241 -14.06 -21.08 -3.77
C ALA A 241 -12.92 -20.83 -4.77
N LEU A 242 -11.80 -20.25 -4.33
CA LEU A 242 -10.78 -19.72 -5.22
C LEU A 242 -10.12 -20.80 -6.08
N ALA A 243 -9.71 -21.94 -5.50
CA ALA A 243 -9.08 -23.02 -6.24
C ALA A 243 -9.95 -23.50 -7.41
N ASN A 244 -11.26 -23.67 -7.18
CA ASN A 244 -12.21 -24.10 -8.23
C ASN A 244 -12.40 -23.03 -9.31
N ILE A 245 -12.46 -21.76 -8.91
CA ILE A 245 -12.58 -20.64 -9.86
C ILE A 245 -11.34 -20.56 -10.75
N ILE A 246 -10.15 -20.59 -10.15
CA ILE A 246 -8.85 -20.54 -10.83
C ILE A 246 -8.71 -21.73 -11.80
N ALA A 247 -9.04 -22.95 -11.36
CA ALA A 247 -9.04 -24.13 -12.21
C ALA A 247 -10.04 -24.00 -13.38
N GLY A 248 -11.22 -23.43 -13.15
CA GLY A 248 -12.22 -23.15 -14.18
C GLY A 248 -11.76 -22.16 -15.26
N MET A 249 -10.72 -21.36 -14.99
CA MET A 249 -10.06 -20.49 -15.98
C MET A 249 -8.94 -21.20 -16.76
N GLY A 250 -8.71 -22.50 -16.53
CA GLY A 250 -7.60 -23.25 -17.14
C GLY A 250 -6.24 -22.88 -16.54
N ILE A 251 -6.21 -22.38 -15.31
CA ILE A 251 -4.98 -22.09 -14.57
C ILE A 251 -4.71 -23.28 -13.63
N ASP A 252 -3.59 -23.95 -13.84
CA ASP A 252 -3.19 -25.12 -13.05
C ASP A 252 -2.05 -24.81 -12.07
N SER A 253 -1.68 -25.82 -11.27
CA SER A 253 -0.66 -25.71 -10.22
C SER A 253 0.76 -25.38 -10.69
N SER A 254 1.05 -25.48 -12.00
CA SER A 254 2.34 -25.06 -12.57
C SER A 254 2.44 -23.54 -12.71
N THR A 255 1.31 -22.82 -12.67
CA THR A 255 1.30 -21.37 -12.77
C THR A 255 1.78 -20.75 -11.45
N PRO A 256 2.85 -19.94 -11.45
CA PRO A 256 3.36 -19.30 -10.24
C PRO A 256 2.38 -18.26 -9.68
N LEU A 257 2.21 -18.27 -8.35
CA LEU A 257 1.47 -17.26 -7.60
C LEU A 257 2.43 -16.20 -7.06
N GLN A 258 2.12 -14.93 -7.32
CA GLN A 258 2.77 -13.76 -6.75
C GLN A 258 1.82 -13.06 -5.78
N VAL A 259 2.29 -12.67 -4.60
CA VAL A 259 1.46 -12.03 -3.57
C VAL A 259 2.04 -10.67 -3.17
N VAL A 260 1.23 -9.63 -3.20
CA VAL A 260 1.59 -8.31 -2.70
C VAL A 260 0.64 -7.93 -1.57
N ALA A 261 1.19 -7.60 -0.40
CA ALA A 261 0.42 -7.24 0.79
C ALA A 261 0.89 -5.89 1.36
N ILE A 262 0.00 -4.90 1.39
CA ILE A 262 0.26 -3.53 1.85
C ILE A 262 -0.76 -3.19 2.93
N PRO A 263 -0.55 -3.64 4.18
CA PRO A 263 -1.54 -3.57 5.24
C PRO A 263 -1.95 -2.13 5.60
N SER A 264 -1.07 -1.14 5.36
CA SER A 264 -1.41 0.26 5.54
C SER A 264 -0.66 1.16 4.56
N ALA A 265 -1.26 1.48 3.41
CA ALA A 265 -0.70 2.50 2.52
C ALA A 265 -0.43 3.83 3.25
N LYS A 266 0.79 4.35 3.09
CA LYS A 266 1.19 5.71 3.54
C LYS A 266 0.75 6.79 2.55
N ASN A 267 0.67 6.48 1.25
CA ASN A 267 0.13 7.39 0.25
C ASN A 267 -1.25 7.94 0.68
N PRO A 268 -1.40 9.26 0.85
CA PRO A 268 -2.67 9.89 1.19
C PRO A 268 -3.79 9.57 0.20
N LYS A 269 -3.47 9.31 -1.07
CA LYS A 269 -4.43 8.98 -2.14
C LYS A 269 -4.65 7.48 -2.32
N LYS A 270 -4.04 6.66 -1.45
CA LYS A 270 -4.14 5.19 -1.45
C LYS A 270 -3.98 4.57 -2.84
N THR A 271 -3.02 5.06 -3.61
CA THR A 271 -2.70 4.50 -4.92
C THR A 271 -1.37 3.78 -4.84
N ILE A 272 -1.32 2.55 -5.32
CA ILE A 272 -0.12 1.70 -5.30
C ILE A 272 0.14 1.18 -6.71
N ALA A 273 1.33 1.46 -7.22
CA ALA A 273 1.76 0.96 -8.51
C ALA A 273 2.48 -0.38 -8.36
N VAL A 274 2.14 -1.36 -9.19
CA VAL A 274 2.79 -2.68 -9.27
C VAL A 274 3.34 -2.85 -10.67
N HIS A 275 4.66 -3.01 -10.80
CA HIS A 275 5.35 -3.16 -12.07
C HIS A 275 5.85 -4.59 -12.21
N SER A 276 5.32 -5.33 -13.19
CA SER A 276 5.74 -6.71 -13.43
C SER A 276 6.66 -6.84 -14.63
N SER A 277 7.79 -7.50 -14.43
CA SER A 277 8.69 -7.98 -15.49
C SER A 277 8.70 -9.50 -15.62
N ILE A 278 7.76 -10.20 -14.97
CA ILE A 278 7.66 -11.66 -15.00
C ILE A 278 7.22 -12.09 -16.39
N ALA A 279 8.11 -12.76 -17.13
CA ALA A 279 7.86 -13.19 -18.51
C ALA A 279 6.90 -14.39 -18.60
N GLU A 280 6.96 -15.29 -17.61
CA GLU A 280 6.10 -16.47 -17.55
C GLU A 280 4.69 -16.09 -17.10
N PRO A 281 3.64 -16.79 -17.57
CA PRO A 281 2.28 -16.52 -17.12
C PRO A 281 2.14 -16.78 -15.62
N TYR A 282 1.58 -15.83 -14.89
CA TYR A 282 1.48 -15.88 -13.43
C TYR A 282 0.11 -15.38 -12.94
N VAL A 283 -0.23 -15.70 -11.69
CA VAL A 283 -1.39 -15.14 -10.98
C VAL A 283 -0.91 -14.16 -9.93
N LEU A 284 -1.59 -13.02 -9.82
CA LEU A 284 -1.27 -11.97 -8.87
C LEU A 284 -2.35 -11.85 -7.79
N MET A 285 -1.95 -11.83 -6.54
CA MET A 285 -2.80 -11.58 -5.40
C MET A 285 -2.43 -10.26 -4.74
N LEU A 286 -3.42 -9.38 -4.54
CA LEU A 286 -3.23 -8.02 -4.06
C LEU A 286 -4.06 -7.80 -2.78
N PHE A 287 -3.36 -7.54 -1.67
CA PHE A 287 -3.96 -7.25 -0.38
C PHE A 287 -3.56 -5.87 0.09
N ALA A 288 -4.54 -5.03 0.40
CA ALA A 288 -4.27 -3.71 0.97
C ALA A 288 -5.46 -3.23 1.81
N SER A 289 -5.21 -2.19 2.60
CA SER A 289 -6.28 -1.49 3.31
C SER A 289 -7.36 -0.97 2.35
N ALA A 290 -8.61 -0.93 2.83
CA ALA A 290 -9.77 -0.59 2.02
C ALA A 290 -9.63 0.77 1.31
N GLY A 291 -10.14 0.84 0.07
CA GLY A 291 -10.07 2.02 -0.77
C GLY A 291 -8.76 2.18 -1.53
N THR A 292 -7.92 1.14 -1.58
CA THR A 292 -6.69 1.18 -2.35
C THR A 292 -6.97 0.99 -3.84
N LEU A 293 -6.39 1.85 -4.68
CA LEU A 293 -6.29 1.66 -6.11
C LEU A 293 -4.95 1.01 -6.45
N TRP A 294 -5.02 -0.20 -6.98
CA TRP A 294 -3.88 -0.89 -7.57
C TRP A 294 -3.74 -0.52 -9.03
N GLN A 295 -2.56 -0.04 -9.42
CA GLN A 295 -2.21 0.21 -10.81
C GLN A 295 -1.16 -0.82 -11.24
N VAL A 296 -1.60 -1.84 -11.99
CA VAL A 296 -0.77 -2.96 -12.42
C VAL A 296 -0.25 -2.72 -13.84
N HIS A 297 1.06 -2.67 -13.96
CA HIS A 297 1.81 -2.28 -15.15
C HIS A 297 2.80 -3.37 -15.58
N GLY A 298 3.33 -3.25 -16.80
CA GLY A 298 4.29 -4.20 -17.37
C GLY A 298 3.61 -5.40 -18.02
N ILE A 299 4.14 -6.60 -17.79
CA ILE A 299 3.57 -7.84 -18.36
C ILE A 299 2.31 -8.20 -17.56
N PRO A 300 1.13 -8.33 -18.22
CA PRO A 300 -0.11 -8.56 -17.51
C PRO A 300 -0.19 -9.98 -16.93
N PRO A 301 -0.70 -10.16 -15.69
CA PRO A 301 -0.97 -11.47 -15.14
C PRO A 301 -2.12 -12.18 -15.88
N LYS A 302 -2.25 -13.50 -15.72
CA LYS A 302 -3.44 -14.23 -16.18
C LYS A 302 -4.68 -13.85 -15.38
N ALA A 303 -4.52 -13.70 -14.07
CA ALA A 303 -5.60 -13.32 -13.15
C ALA A 303 -5.08 -12.45 -12.01
N ILE A 304 -5.93 -11.56 -11.51
CA ILE A 304 -5.70 -10.72 -10.33
C ILE A 304 -6.79 -11.00 -9.30
N ILE A 305 -6.38 -11.47 -8.13
CA ILE A 305 -7.24 -11.66 -6.97
C ILE A 305 -7.01 -10.49 -6.01
N TYR A 306 -8.07 -9.81 -5.59
CA TYR A 306 -7.95 -8.62 -4.75
C TYR A 306 -9.15 -8.42 -3.82
N ASN A 307 -8.93 -7.68 -2.72
CA ASN A 307 -10.00 -7.38 -1.77
C ASN A 307 -11.12 -6.57 -2.43
N ALA A 308 -12.37 -6.93 -2.14
CA ALA A 308 -13.54 -6.37 -2.81
C ALA A 308 -13.78 -4.87 -2.58
N ASP A 309 -13.17 -4.30 -1.53
CA ASP A 309 -13.23 -2.87 -1.20
C ASP A 309 -12.08 -2.06 -1.84
N ASN A 310 -11.22 -2.71 -2.63
CA ASN A 310 -10.16 -2.10 -3.41
C ASN A 310 -10.54 -2.04 -4.90
N GLN A 311 -9.77 -1.27 -5.66
CA GLN A 311 -9.90 -1.15 -7.11
C GLN A 311 -8.62 -1.61 -7.80
N VAL A 312 -8.76 -2.10 -9.03
CA VAL A 312 -7.63 -2.52 -9.88
C VAL A 312 -7.78 -1.86 -11.23
N GLN A 313 -6.75 -1.15 -11.65
CA GLN A 313 -6.49 -0.76 -13.03
C GLN A 313 -5.29 -1.58 -13.48
N SER A 314 -5.44 -2.37 -14.54
CA SER A 314 -4.38 -3.22 -15.04
C SER A 314 -4.24 -3.05 -16.55
N VAL A 315 -3.00 -3.18 -17.01
CA VAL A 315 -2.75 -3.38 -18.44
C VAL A 315 -3.19 -4.75 -18.90
N GLY A 316 -3.55 -4.86 -20.16
CA GLY A 316 -4.16 -6.07 -20.69
C GLY A 316 -5.56 -6.31 -20.14
N THR A 317 -5.97 -7.58 -20.13
CA THR A 317 -7.32 -7.99 -19.72
C THR A 317 -7.26 -9.22 -18.79
N PRO A 318 -6.56 -9.12 -17.64
CA PRO A 318 -6.54 -10.23 -16.68
C PRO A 318 -7.93 -10.55 -16.15
N TYR A 319 -8.17 -11.80 -15.78
CA TYR A 319 -9.37 -12.15 -15.02
C TYR A 319 -9.32 -11.47 -13.64
N LEU A 320 -10.35 -10.68 -13.32
CA LEU A 320 -10.45 -9.97 -12.05
C LEU A 320 -11.34 -10.75 -11.07
N ILE A 321 -10.78 -11.14 -9.93
CA ILE A 321 -11.44 -11.94 -8.90
C ILE A 321 -11.50 -11.14 -7.61
N ARG A 322 -12.71 -10.72 -7.22
CA ARG A 322 -12.93 -9.99 -5.97
C ARG A 322 -13.14 -10.94 -4.82
N SER A 323 -12.48 -10.69 -3.71
CA SER A 323 -12.58 -11.52 -2.51
C SER A 323 -12.91 -10.73 -1.24
N ASN A 324 -13.41 -11.42 -0.21
CA ASN A 324 -13.78 -10.82 1.08
C ASN A 324 -12.82 -11.15 2.24
N PHE A 325 -11.69 -11.80 1.96
CA PHE A 325 -10.74 -12.20 2.99
C PHE A 325 -9.47 -11.34 2.90
N TYR A 326 -8.82 -11.15 4.03
CA TYR A 326 -7.65 -10.29 4.19
C TYR A 326 -6.44 -11.09 4.67
N LEU A 327 -5.25 -10.57 4.39
CA LEU A 327 -4.02 -11.01 5.05
C LEU A 327 -3.70 -10.06 6.19
N SER A 328 -3.27 -10.61 7.32
CA SER A 328 -2.57 -9.81 8.32
C SER A 328 -1.15 -9.53 7.82
N GLY A 329 -0.54 -8.40 8.19
CA GLY A 329 0.83 -8.09 7.79
C GLY A 329 1.85 -9.16 8.19
N ASN A 330 3.03 -9.14 7.56
CA ASN A 330 4.20 -9.99 7.75
C ASN A 330 4.15 -11.45 7.22
N ASP A 331 3.14 -11.83 6.44
CA ASP A 331 3.01 -13.22 5.95
C ASP A 331 4.15 -13.68 5.01
N LEU A 332 4.98 -12.79 4.47
CA LEU A 332 5.99 -13.07 3.43
C LEU A 332 7.45 -12.79 3.84
N SER A 333 7.73 -12.57 5.12
CA SER A 333 9.09 -12.24 5.61
C SER A 333 9.87 -13.48 6.05
N ASP A 334 11.18 -13.55 5.76
CA ASP A 334 12.10 -14.52 6.39
C ASP A 334 12.76 -13.97 7.67
N GLU A 335 12.54 -12.70 7.99
CA GLU A 335 12.99 -12.09 9.23
C GLU A 335 12.10 -12.49 10.40
N VAL A 336 12.74 -12.92 11.48
CA VAL A 336 12.08 -13.32 12.72
C VAL A 336 12.63 -12.46 13.84
N TYR A 337 11.76 -11.68 14.48
CA TYR A 337 12.09 -10.86 15.63
C TYR A 337 11.42 -11.43 16.86
N CYS A 338 12.22 -12.02 17.76
CA CYS A 338 11.74 -12.52 19.04
C CYS A 338 12.45 -11.83 20.19
N ALA A 339 11.73 -11.70 21.31
CA ALA A 339 12.22 -11.17 22.56
C ALA A 339 12.17 -12.24 23.66
N CYS A 340 13.16 -12.17 24.55
CA CYS A 340 13.17 -12.89 25.80
C CYS A 340 12.70 -11.97 26.91
N THR A 341 11.52 -12.25 27.45
CA THR A 341 10.96 -11.51 28.58
C THR A 341 10.93 -12.40 29.81
N GLU A 342 10.63 -11.82 30.99
CA GLU A 342 10.37 -12.60 32.20
C GLU A 342 9.29 -13.67 31.94
N GLY A 343 8.27 -13.32 31.13
CA GLY A 343 7.20 -14.22 30.68
C GLY A 343 7.62 -15.32 29.72
N GLY A 344 8.85 -15.29 29.18
CA GLY A 344 9.37 -16.32 28.27
C GLY A 344 9.78 -15.79 26.90
N PHE A 345 9.95 -16.73 25.98
CA PHE A 345 10.24 -16.47 24.58
C PHE A 345 8.97 -16.01 23.87
N TYR A 346 9.00 -14.81 23.29
CA TYR A 346 7.85 -14.20 22.64
C TYR A 346 8.28 -13.61 21.30
N CYS A 347 7.56 -13.94 20.24
CA CYS A 347 7.82 -13.41 18.90
C CYS A 347 6.59 -12.62 18.44
N PRO A 348 6.59 -11.28 18.60
CA PRO A 348 5.52 -10.46 18.04
C PRO A 348 5.42 -10.71 16.54
N ASP A 349 4.20 -10.95 16.06
CA ASP A 349 3.88 -11.08 14.63
C ASP A 349 4.63 -12.19 13.87
N TYR A 350 5.25 -13.15 14.57
CA TYR A 350 5.88 -14.30 13.94
C TYR A 350 4.84 -15.23 13.32
N LYS A 351 5.08 -15.57 12.05
CA LYS A 351 4.35 -16.59 11.32
C LYS A 351 5.30 -17.47 10.54
N ASP A 352 5.07 -18.77 10.61
CA ASP A 352 5.85 -19.74 9.84
C ASP A 352 5.56 -19.57 8.35
N LEU A 353 6.59 -19.22 7.57
CA LEU A 353 6.48 -19.00 6.13
C LEU A 353 6.03 -20.29 5.41
N GLY A 354 6.38 -21.46 5.92
CA GLY A 354 5.94 -22.73 5.36
C GLY A 354 4.44 -22.97 5.55
N GLU A 355 3.87 -22.55 6.68
CA GLU A 355 2.42 -22.52 6.90
C GLU A 355 1.74 -21.51 5.95
N THR A 356 2.34 -20.33 5.75
CA THR A 356 1.83 -19.36 4.76
C THR A 356 1.83 -19.95 3.34
N VAL A 357 2.91 -20.61 2.92
CA VAL A 357 3.00 -21.27 1.61
C VAL A 357 1.90 -22.33 1.46
N ALA A 358 1.71 -23.17 2.48
CA ALA A 358 0.66 -24.19 2.49
C ALA A 358 -0.74 -23.58 2.42
N MET A 359 -0.99 -22.50 3.17
CA MET A 359 -2.26 -21.76 3.18
C MET A 359 -2.60 -21.23 1.78
N PHE A 360 -1.66 -20.58 1.09
CA PHE A 360 -1.93 -20.10 -0.27
C PHE A 360 -2.14 -21.22 -1.27
N LYS A 361 -1.41 -22.33 -1.11
CA LYS A 361 -1.62 -23.53 -1.93
C LYS A 361 -3.02 -24.10 -1.74
N GLU A 362 -3.51 -24.14 -0.51
CA GLU A 362 -4.86 -24.59 -0.17
C GLU A 362 -5.92 -23.67 -0.79
N TRP A 363 -5.77 -22.35 -0.64
CA TRP A 363 -6.78 -21.40 -1.14
C TRP A 363 -6.86 -21.38 -2.66
N THR A 364 -5.70 -21.42 -3.33
CA THR A 364 -5.62 -21.13 -4.77
C THR A 364 -5.36 -22.36 -5.64
N GLY A 365 -4.84 -23.44 -5.07
CA GLY A 365 -4.27 -24.56 -5.83
C GLY A 365 -2.90 -24.27 -6.46
N LEU A 366 -2.35 -23.07 -6.30
CA LEU A 366 -1.12 -22.61 -6.94
C LEU A 366 0.08 -22.62 -5.99
N ASN A 367 1.28 -22.76 -6.54
CA ASN A 367 2.50 -22.69 -5.74
C ASN A 367 2.92 -21.22 -5.57
N LEU A 368 3.12 -20.79 -4.31
CA LEU A 368 3.68 -19.47 -4.03
C LEU A 368 5.11 -19.39 -4.58
N ALA A 369 5.31 -18.50 -5.55
CA ALA A 369 6.61 -18.29 -6.19
C ALA A 369 7.33 -17.06 -5.62
N GLY A 370 6.59 -16.08 -5.13
CA GLY A 370 7.18 -14.85 -4.62
C GLY A 370 6.15 -13.83 -4.17
N GLY A 371 6.67 -12.69 -3.73
CA GLY A 371 5.82 -11.59 -3.31
C GLY A 371 6.54 -10.46 -2.61
N LYS A 372 5.75 -9.54 -2.06
CA LYS A 372 6.24 -8.46 -1.21
C LYS A 372 5.19 -8.11 -0.16
N SER A 373 5.64 -7.93 1.09
CA SER A 373 4.85 -7.27 2.13
C SER A 373 5.60 -6.01 2.56
N ASP A 374 4.98 -4.84 2.43
CA ASP A 374 5.63 -3.56 2.75
C ASP A 374 4.58 -2.53 3.12
N SER A 375 4.57 -2.05 4.37
CA SER A 375 3.60 -1.03 4.79
C SER A 375 3.86 0.34 4.16
N ASP A 376 5.04 0.57 3.61
CA ASP A 376 5.50 1.91 3.24
C ASP A 376 5.62 2.11 1.73
N ALA A 377 5.36 1.07 0.93
CA ALA A 377 5.57 1.12 -0.50
C ALA A 377 4.37 1.70 -1.26
N ASP A 378 4.66 2.76 -2.03
CA ASP A 378 3.76 3.30 -3.05
C ASP A 378 4.02 2.66 -4.43
N VAL A 379 5.17 2.01 -4.60
CA VAL A 379 5.58 1.32 -5.83
C VAL A 379 6.20 -0.03 -5.48
N ILE A 380 5.73 -1.07 -6.17
CA ILE A 380 6.17 -2.46 -6.03
C ILE A 380 6.70 -2.93 -7.38
N PHE A 381 7.82 -3.63 -7.39
CA PHE A 381 8.36 -4.27 -8.58
C PHE A 381 8.29 -5.78 -8.39
N LEU A 382 7.78 -6.51 -9.39
CA LEU A 382 7.68 -7.96 -9.37
C LEU A 382 8.55 -8.56 -10.50
N PRO A 383 9.27 -9.67 -10.23
CA PRO A 383 9.37 -10.33 -8.93
C PRO A 383 10.26 -9.53 -7.95
N ASP A 384 9.94 -9.56 -6.65
CA ASP A 384 10.78 -8.97 -5.58
C ASP A 384 11.43 -10.08 -4.75
N VAL A 385 10.69 -10.62 -3.76
CA VAL A 385 11.12 -11.78 -2.99
C VAL A 385 10.71 -13.05 -3.71
N VAL A 386 11.66 -13.95 -3.93
CA VAL A 386 11.39 -15.30 -4.44
C VAL A 386 11.31 -16.25 -3.26
N VAL A 387 10.14 -16.85 -3.06
CA VAL A 387 9.93 -17.80 -1.96
C VAL A 387 10.53 -19.14 -2.39
N THR A 388 11.55 -19.58 -1.65
CA THR A 388 12.25 -20.85 -1.90
C THR A 388 12.20 -21.74 -0.68
N LYS A 389 12.42 -23.05 -0.86
CA LYS A 389 12.57 -23.97 0.27
C LYS A 389 13.65 -23.52 1.26
N ASN A 390 14.78 -23.04 0.73
CA ASN A 390 15.88 -22.53 1.56
C ASN A 390 15.45 -21.32 2.40
N MET A 391 14.59 -20.44 1.88
CA MET A 391 14.06 -19.30 2.64
C MET A 391 13.22 -19.77 3.84
N VAL A 392 12.34 -20.75 3.62
CA VAL A 392 11.51 -21.36 4.68
C VAL A 392 12.38 -22.04 5.74
N ASP A 393 13.35 -22.85 5.31
CA ASP A 393 14.24 -23.58 6.21
C ASP A 393 15.09 -22.61 7.07
N ARG A 394 15.59 -21.52 6.46
CA ARG A 394 16.31 -20.46 7.19
C ARG A 394 15.45 -19.76 8.24
N GLN A 395 14.21 -19.39 7.90
CA GLN A 395 13.32 -18.71 8.83
C GLN A 395 13.07 -19.59 10.08
N ARG A 396 12.75 -20.87 9.88
CA ARG A 396 12.54 -21.85 10.95
C ARG A 396 13.78 -22.05 11.79
N GLN A 397 14.95 -22.15 11.16
CA GLN A 397 16.22 -22.29 11.87
C GLN A 397 16.52 -21.05 12.72
N ASN A 398 16.29 -19.84 12.19
CA ASN A 398 16.48 -18.59 12.93
C ASN A 398 15.55 -18.50 14.15
N HIS A 399 14.28 -18.86 14.00
CA HIS A 399 13.32 -18.92 15.11
C HIS A 399 13.78 -19.92 16.18
N ALA A 400 14.16 -21.14 15.79
CA ALA A 400 14.65 -22.17 16.70
C ALA A 400 15.92 -21.74 17.45
N ASN A 401 16.87 -21.11 16.75
CA ASN A 401 18.11 -20.60 17.36
C ASN A 401 17.81 -19.51 18.41
N GLN A 402 16.91 -18.56 18.10
CA GLN A 402 16.50 -17.51 19.05
C GLN A 402 15.80 -18.10 20.28
N GLN A 403 14.96 -19.12 20.09
CA GLN A 403 14.31 -19.84 21.18
C GLN A 403 15.32 -20.54 22.10
N GLN A 404 16.31 -21.22 21.51
CA GLN A 404 17.38 -21.90 22.26
C GLN A 404 18.23 -20.89 23.04
N SER A 405 18.63 -19.77 22.43
CA SER A 405 19.38 -18.73 23.13
C SER A 405 18.62 -18.19 24.34
N CYS A 406 17.29 -18.04 24.21
CA CYS A 406 16.43 -17.60 25.29
C CYS A 406 16.42 -18.54 26.49
N ALA A 407 16.33 -19.84 26.21
CA ALA A 407 16.35 -20.87 27.24
C ALA A 407 17.70 -20.88 27.98
N THR A 408 18.82 -20.72 27.26
CA THR A 408 20.15 -20.68 27.88
C THR A 408 20.39 -19.45 28.76
N THR A 409 19.85 -18.28 28.41
CA THR A 409 19.97 -17.06 29.22
C THR A 409 19.18 -17.14 30.53
N LYS A 410 18.01 -17.81 30.54
CA LYS A 410 17.25 -18.06 31.79
C LYS A 410 17.94 -19.03 32.76
N THR A 411 18.82 -19.90 32.27
CA THR A 411 19.60 -20.84 33.11
C THR A 411 20.82 -20.22 33.79
N ILE A 412 21.22 -19.00 33.42
CA ILE A 412 22.26 -18.26 34.15
C ILE A 412 21.57 -17.38 35.20
N ALA A 413 21.02 -17.99 36.24
CA ALA A 413 20.71 -17.25 37.46
C ALA A 413 22.04 -16.73 38.05
N PRO A 414 22.11 -15.51 38.60
CA PRO A 414 23.33 -15.00 39.21
C PRO A 414 23.70 -15.92 40.38
N VAL A 415 24.86 -16.56 40.30
CA VAL A 415 25.49 -17.18 41.46
C VAL A 415 25.76 -16.05 42.45
N MET A 416 24.92 -15.95 43.48
CA MET A 416 25.22 -15.07 44.61
C MET A 416 26.56 -15.54 45.21
N PRO A 417 27.58 -14.68 45.31
CA PRO A 417 28.79 -15.03 46.03
C PRO A 417 28.42 -15.30 47.49
N THR A 418 28.68 -16.51 47.95
CA THR A 418 28.67 -16.84 49.37
C THR A 418 29.71 -15.96 50.06
N THR A 419 29.25 -15.10 50.96
CA THR A 419 30.05 -14.26 51.85
C THR A 419 31.16 -15.05 52.54
N PRO A 420 32.43 -14.63 52.43
CA PRO A 420 33.46 -15.03 53.38
C PRO A 420 33.33 -14.18 54.66
N THR A 421 33.12 -14.88 55.76
CA THR A 421 33.32 -14.40 57.14
C THR A 421 34.77 -13.96 57.36
N THR A 422 34.99 -12.77 57.92
CA THR A 422 36.07 -12.42 58.91
C THR A 422 35.96 -10.93 59.35
N PRO A 423 36.57 -10.50 60.47
CA PRO A 423 35.84 -9.93 61.61
C PRO A 423 35.99 -8.41 61.81
N SER A 424 35.08 -7.85 62.63
CA SER A 424 35.17 -6.56 63.34
C SER A 424 36.48 -6.47 64.16
N PRO A 425 37.11 -5.29 64.45
CA PRO A 425 36.44 -4.07 64.91
C PRO A 425 37.07 -2.69 64.60
N ALA A 426 36.26 -1.65 64.81
CA ALA A 426 36.59 -0.32 65.34
C ALA A 426 37.76 0.49 64.72
N ASN A 427 37.43 1.50 63.90
CA ASN A 427 37.68 2.92 64.24
C ASN A 427 37.16 3.88 63.15
N MET A 428 36.34 4.84 63.61
CA MET A 428 36.35 6.27 63.28
C MET A 428 36.50 6.71 61.80
N SER A 429 35.47 7.33 61.22
CA SER A 429 35.21 8.78 61.36
C SER A 429 34.07 9.21 60.44
N MET A 430 33.13 9.97 61.00
CA MET A 430 32.18 10.80 60.26
C MET A 430 32.89 12.05 59.69
N ASP A 431 32.14 12.77 58.85
CA ASP A 431 32.39 14.11 58.31
C ASP A 431 33.20 14.20 57.00
N ASN A 432 32.50 14.25 55.86
CA ASN A 432 32.24 15.54 55.18
C ASN A 432 31.52 15.43 53.82
N ILE A 433 30.44 16.21 53.71
CA ILE A 433 30.09 17.13 52.60
C ILE A 433 29.50 16.56 51.28
N THR A 434 28.17 16.68 51.23
CA THR A 434 27.21 17.14 50.19
C THR A 434 27.49 17.10 48.66
N PRO A 435 26.42 16.90 47.85
CA PRO A 435 26.46 16.67 46.40
C PRO A 435 26.28 17.96 45.56
N ILE A 436 26.70 17.92 44.29
CA ILE A 436 26.37 18.94 43.29
C ILE A 436 25.78 18.27 42.05
N TYR A 437 24.51 18.59 41.78
CA TYR A 437 23.84 18.50 40.48
C TYR A 437 24.31 19.64 39.57
N VAL A 438 24.47 19.40 38.27
CA VAL A 438 24.26 20.42 37.22
C VAL A 438 23.66 19.75 35.97
N GLU A 439 22.49 20.23 35.56
CA GLU A 439 21.85 20.00 34.26
C GLU A 439 22.56 20.76 33.14
N HIS A 440 22.54 20.20 31.93
CA HIS A 440 22.21 20.92 30.69
C HIS A 440 21.58 19.97 29.67
#